data_AF-A0A7S0UBV8-F1
#
_entry.id   AF-A0A7S0UBV8-F1
#
_cell.length_a   1.000
_cell.length_b   1.000
_cell.length_c   1.000
_cell.angle_alpha   90.00
_cell.angle_beta   90.00
_cell.angle_gamma   90.00
#
_symmetry.space_group_name_H-M   'P 1'
#
loop_
_entity.id
_entity.type
_entity.pdbx_description
1 polymer ?
#
loop_
_entity_poly.entity_id
_entity_poly.type
_entity_poly.pdbx_seq_one_letter_code
_entity_poly.pdbx_strand_id
1 'polypeptide(L)'
;RTMEKYTSSCRFVLVCNNACKVIEPVRSRCIAIRVPAPAKGDVKKVLQAVCNKERTPLPEGLAERVAVAANRNMRRALLMVEACKVKQSNLSEDQEVEVADWERFVGIIANNVLEEQTPQRLLQVRAQVYELLSACIPPEMVMQRLTMELLKKLDDSLKPEVLLCAAFYEHRLNLGSKPIFHIEAFVAKVMAAYKKWSIEFMEMMDD
;
A
#
# COMPACT_ATOMS: atom_id res chain seq x y z
N ARG A 1 -32.32 -9.07 -12.18
CA ARG A 1 -33.73 -9.10 -11.75
C ARG A 1 -34.23 -7.78 -11.18
N THR A 2 -33.75 -7.28 -10.03
CA THR A 2 -34.27 -5.99 -9.48
C THR A 2 -33.95 -4.80 -10.38
N MET A 3 -32.73 -4.70 -10.92
CA MET A 3 -32.35 -3.62 -11.83
C MET A 3 -33.25 -3.55 -13.07
N GLU A 4 -33.61 -4.70 -13.64
CA GLU A 4 -34.47 -4.80 -14.82
C GLU A 4 -35.92 -4.42 -14.51
N LYS A 5 -36.43 -4.85 -13.35
CA LYS A 5 -37.83 -4.59 -12.95
C LYS A 5 -38.12 -3.11 -12.73
N TYR A 6 -37.14 -2.33 -12.26
CA TYR A 6 -37.32 -0.92 -11.87
C TYR A 6 -36.58 0.06 -12.78
N THR A 7 -36.20 -0.33 -13.99
CA THR A 7 -35.43 0.54 -14.92
C THR A 7 -36.18 1.81 -15.32
N SER A 8 -37.52 1.80 -15.33
CA SER A 8 -38.34 2.99 -15.64
C SER A 8 -38.37 4.02 -14.51
N SER A 9 -38.26 3.58 -13.26
CA SER A 9 -38.38 4.44 -12.07
C SER A 9 -37.04 4.80 -11.44
N CYS A 10 -35.99 4.02 -11.65
CA CYS A 10 -34.69 4.20 -11.00
C CYS A 10 -33.53 4.00 -11.99
N ARG A 11 -32.51 4.87 -11.90
CA ARG A 11 -31.23 4.71 -12.60
C ARG A 11 -30.17 4.31 -11.59
N PHE A 12 -29.38 3.28 -11.94
CA PHE A 12 -28.31 2.77 -11.09
C PHE A 12 -26.96 3.31 -11.55
N VAL A 13 -26.17 3.82 -10.60
CA VAL A 13 -24.76 4.18 -10.80
C VAL A 13 -23.93 3.31 -9.87
N LEU A 14 -23.14 2.40 -10.44
CA LEU A 14 -22.32 1.45 -9.70
C LEU A 14 -20.87 1.91 -9.72
N VAL A 15 -20.32 2.22 -8.55
CA VAL A 15 -18.92 2.62 -8.40
C VAL A 15 -18.11 1.41 -7.92
N CYS A 16 -17.14 0.97 -8.71
CA CYS A 16 -16.25 -0.13 -8.35
C CYS A 16 -14.83 0.15 -8.85
N ASN A 17 -13.83 -0.38 -8.12
CA ASN A 17 -12.41 -0.22 -8.48
C ASN A 17 -11.92 -1.34 -9.41
N ASN A 18 -12.54 -2.52 -9.36
CA ASN A 18 -12.15 -3.68 -10.15
C ASN A 18 -13.37 -4.27 -10.87
N ALA A 19 -13.43 -4.05 -12.18
CA ALA A 19 -14.50 -4.56 -13.03
C ALA A 19 -14.50 -6.09 -13.16
N CYS A 20 -13.39 -6.78 -12.90
CA CYS A 20 -13.31 -8.24 -12.97
C CYS A 20 -14.06 -8.93 -11.83
N LYS A 21 -14.25 -8.24 -10.69
CA LYS A 21 -15.07 -8.75 -9.58
C LYS A 21 -16.57 -8.55 -9.82
N VAL A 22 -16.96 -7.84 -10.89
CA VAL A 22 -18.36 -7.60 -11.24
C VAL A 22 -18.86 -8.74 -12.13
N ILE A 23 -20.00 -9.32 -11.77
CA ILE A 23 -20.61 -10.41 -12.53
C ILE A 23 -21.05 -9.95 -13.92
N GLU A 24 -20.91 -10.83 -14.92
CA GLU A 24 -21.24 -10.55 -16.31
C GLU A 24 -22.67 -10.02 -16.55
N PRO A 25 -23.71 -10.50 -15.83
CA PRO A 25 -25.05 -9.94 -15.96
C PRO A 25 -25.15 -8.46 -15.60
N VAL A 26 -24.34 -7.96 -14.66
CA VAL A 26 -24.35 -6.53 -14.33
C VAL A 26 -23.60 -5.75 -15.41
N ARG A 27 -22.43 -6.25 -15.81
CA ARG A 27 -21.56 -5.61 -16.81
C ARG A 27 -22.23 -5.44 -18.16
N SER A 28 -22.99 -6.43 -18.62
CA SER A 28 -23.75 -6.39 -19.88
C SER A 28 -24.91 -5.38 -19.90
N ARG A 29 -25.37 -4.90 -18.73
CA ARG A 29 -26.51 -3.98 -18.60
C ARG A 29 -26.10 -2.54 -18.26
N CYS A 30 -24.82 -2.30 -18.02
CA CYS A 30 -24.29 -1.00 -17.61
C CYS A 30 -23.30 -0.46 -18.66
N ILE A 31 -23.26 0.87 -18.79
CA ILE A 31 -22.19 1.53 -19.55
C ILE A 31 -20.93 1.55 -18.67
N ALA A 32 -19.85 0.94 -19.16
CA ALA A 32 -18.59 0.90 -18.44
C ALA A 32 -17.81 2.22 -18.67
N ILE A 33 -17.79 3.08 -17.66
CA ILE A 33 -16.99 4.31 -17.66
C ILE A 33 -15.70 4.05 -16.87
N ARG A 34 -14.56 4.05 -17.57
CA ARG A 34 -13.24 3.90 -16.93
C ARG A 34 -12.72 5.28 -16.52
N VAL A 35 -12.52 5.47 -15.21
CA VAL A 35 -11.86 6.66 -14.67
C VAL A 35 -10.39 6.32 -14.36
N PRO A 36 -9.43 6.69 -15.22
CA PRO A 36 -8.02 6.44 -14.93
C PRO A 36 -7.53 7.31 -13.78
N ALA A 37 -6.54 6.82 -13.02
CA ALA A 37 -5.85 7.65 -12.05
C ALA A 37 -5.13 8.81 -12.77
N PRO A 38 -5.09 10.02 -12.19
CA PRO A 38 -4.44 11.17 -12.83
C PRO A 38 -2.94 10.97 -13.01
N ALA A 39 -2.36 11.66 -13.98
CA ALA A 39 -0.91 11.71 -14.13
C ALA A 39 -0.29 12.57 -13.02
N LYS A 40 0.99 12.35 -12.70
CA LYS A 40 1.69 13.11 -11.65
C LYS A 40 1.65 14.63 -11.89
N GLY A 41 1.73 15.06 -13.16
CA GLY A 41 1.61 16.47 -13.54
C GLY A 41 0.22 17.05 -13.28
N ASP A 42 -0.85 16.28 -13.47
CA ASP A 42 -2.21 16.73 -13.18
C ASP A 42 -2.46 16.81 -11.67
N VAL A 43 -1.88 15.87 -10.91
CA VAL A 43 -1.88 15.92 -9.43
C VAL A 43 -1.24 17.24 -8.98
N LYS A 44 -0.04 17.60 -9.49
CA LYS A 44 0.64 18.86 -9.15
C LYS A 44 -0.22 20.08 -9.46
N LYS A 45 -0.84 20.14 -10.65
CA LYS A 45 -1.73 21.25 -11.05
C LYS A 45 -2.91 21.42 -10.09
N VAL A 46 -3.55 20.32 -9.71
CA VAL A 46 -4.68 20.37 -8.77
C VAL A 46 -4.23 20.77 -7.37
N LEU A 47 -3.08 20.25 -6.89
CA LEU A 47 -2.52 20.65 -5.60
C LEU A 47 -2.20 22.16 -5.57
N GLN A 48 -1.54 22.68 -6.60
CA GLN A 48 -1.26 24.12 -6.73
C GLN A 48 -2.56 24.94 -6.78
N ALA A 49 -3.58 24.48 -7.51
CA ALA A 49 -4.87 25.17 -7.59
C ALA A 49 -5.60 25.22 -6.24
N VAL A 50 -5.55 24.15 -5.44
CA VAL A 50 -6.13 24.11 -4.09
C VAL A 50 -5.35 25.01 -3.14
N CYS A 51 -4.02 24.91 -3.13
CA CYS A 51 -3.15 25.73 -2.29
C CYS A 51 -3.27 27.24 -2.58
N ASN A 52 -3.41 27.62 -3.85
CA ASN A 52 -3.66 29.01 -4.25
C ASN A 52 -5.01 29.53 -3.73
N LYS A 53 -6.05 28.69 -3.72
CA LYS A 53 -7.37 29.05 -3.15
C LYS A 53 -7.31 29.20 -1.63
N GLU A 54 -6.54 28.35 -0.97
CA GLU A 54 -6.29 28.36 0.48
C GLU A 54 -5.23 29.40 0.90
N ARG A 55 -4.76 30.25 -0.02
CA ARG A 55 -3.73 31.28 0.20
C ARG A 55 -2.46 30.74 0.87
N THR A 56 -2.13 29.48 0.60
CA THR A 56 -0.97 28.80 1.16
C THR A 56 -0.01 28.52 0.01
N PRO A 57 1.16 29.17 -0.06
CA PRO A 57 2.11 28.90 -1.13
C PRO A 57 2.65 27.47 -0.97
N LEU A 58 2.42 26.62 -1.98
CA LEU A 58 2.97 25.27 -2.05
C LEU A 58 4.22 25.29 -2.94
N PRO A 59 5.42 25.04 -2.39
CA PRO A 59 6.63 24.97 -3.19
C PRO A 59 6.58 23.82 -4.20
N GLU A 60 7.21 24.02 -5.37
CA GLU A 60 7.12 23.04 -6.46
C GLU A 60 7.80 21.71 -6.12
N GLY A 61 8.95 21.75 -5.43
CA GLY A 61 9.66 20.55 -5.01
C GLY A 61 8.84 19.69 -4.04
N LEU A 62 8.14 20.34 -3.10
CA LEU A 62 7.24 19.64 -2.17
C LEU A 62 6.04 19.03 -2.91
N ALA A 63 5.44 19.77 -3.85
CA ALA A 63 4.31 19.28 -4.65
C ALA A 63 4.68 18.03 -5.47
N GLU A 64 5.89 17.99 -6.04
CA GLU A 64 6.38 16.83 -6.78
C GLU A 64 6.60 15.62 -5.87
N ARG A 65 7.24 15.82 -4.70
CA ARG A 65 7.44 14.77 -3.71
C ARG A 65 6.12 14.19 -3.21
N VAL A 66 5.13 15.04 -2.94
CA VAL A 66 3.78 14.59 -2.57
C VAL A 66 3.10 13.82 -3.72
N ALA A 67 3.21 14.30 -4.96
CA ALA A 67 2.65 13.59 -6.11
C ALA A 67 3.26 12.20 -6.32
N VAL A 68 4.56 12.04 -6.04
CA VAL A 68 5.24 10.73 -6.03
C VAL A 68 4.75 9.87 -4.86
N ALA A 69 4.74 10.40 -3.64
CA ALA A 69 4.33 9.68 -2.44
C ALA A 69 2.86 9.27 -2.43
N ALA A 70 1.99 10.03 -3.10
CA ALA A 70 0.56 9.75 -3.20
C ALA A 70 0.24 8.62 -4.19
N ASN A 71 1.20 8.16 -5.00
CA ASN A 71 1.04 7.07 -5.98
C ASN A 71 -0.22 7.23 -6.85
N ARG A 72 -0.41 8.43 -7.44
CA ARG A 72 -1.56 8.80 -8.28
C ARG A 72 -2.94 8.77 -7.59
N ASN A 73 -2.98 8.76 -6.27
CA ASN A 73 -4.21 8.91 -5.49
C ASN A 73 -4.41 10.38 -5.05
N MET A 74 -5.37 11.06 -5.68
CA MET A 74 -5.66 12.47 -5.38
C MET A 74 -6.09 12.73 -3.94
N ARG A 75 -6.91 11.84 -3.37
CA ARG A 75 -7.36 11.97 -1.98
C ARG A 75 -6.17 11.92 -1.04
N ARG A 76 -5.28 10.95 -1.27
CA ARG A 76 -4.04 10.80 -0.49
C ARG A 76 -3.14 12.04 -0.65
N ALA A 77 -2.97 12.54 -1.87
CA ALA A 77 -2.15 13.73 -2.13
C ALA A 77 -2.66 14.97 -1.37
N LEU A 78 -3.97 15.22 -1.38
CA LEU A 78 -4.58 16.35 -0.67
C LEU A 78 -4.39 16.23 0.85
N LEU A 79 -4.70 15.06 1.40
CA LEU A 79 -4.54 14.79 2.84
C LEU A 79 -3.07 14.90 3.28
N MET A 80 -2.12 14.51 2.43
CA MET A 80 -0.70 14.67 2.70
C MET A 80 -0.29 16.15 2.79
N VAL A 81 -0.74 16.99 1.85
CA VAL A 81 -0.45 18.44 1.91
C VAL A 81 -1.09 19.07 3.15
N GLU A 82 -2.31 18.67 3.49
CA GLU A 82 -2.99 19.15 4.70
C GLU A 82 -2.23 18.74 5.96
N ALA A 83 -1.79 17.48 6.07
CA ALA A 83 -0.97 17.01 7.18
C ALA A 83 0.37 17.78 7.29
N CYS A 84 1.03 18.05 6.15
CA CYS A 84 2.25 18.87 6.13
C CYS A 84 2.00 20.29 6.66
N LYS A 85 0.88 20.90 6.29
CA LYS A 85 0.49 22.25 6.75
C LYS A 85 0.15 22.28 8.25
N VAL A 86 -0.49 21.23 8.76
CA VAL A 86 -0.80 21.13 10.20
C VAL A 86 0.48 20.97 11.03
N LYS A 87 1.46 20.20 10.53
CA LYS A 87 2.74 20.01 11.21
C LYS A 87 3.61 21.27 11.18
N GLN A 88 3.63 21.97 10.05
CA GLN A 88 4.37 23.21 9.87
C GLN A 88 3.50 24.23 9.14
N SER A 89 3.23 25.36 9.81
CA SER A 89 2.32 26.40 9.31
C SER A 89 2.72 26.94 7.93
N ASN A 90 4.02 27.10 7.70
CA ASN A 90 4.59 27.53 6.42
C ASN A 90 5.27 26.34 5.73
N LEU A 91 4.78 25.95 4.56
CA LEU A 91 5.35 24.86 3.77
C LEU A 91 6.72 25.25 3.22
N SER A 92 7.75 24.42 3.46
CA SER A 92 9.10 24.59 2.89
C SER A 92 9.41 23.52 1.84
N GLU A 93 10.40 23.77 0.98
CA GLU A 93 10.82 22.81 -0.05
C GLU A 93 11.41 21.52 0.53
N ASP A 94 12.19 21.66 1.61
CA ASP A 94 12.88 20.56 2.26
C ASP A 94 12.00 19.75 3.21
N GLN A 95 10.76 20.19 3.47
CA GLN A 95 9.87 19.54 4.42
C GLN A 95 9.63 18.07 4.04
N GLU A 96 9.78 17.15 5.00
CA GLU A 96 9.45 15.75 4.78
C GLU A 96 7.95 15.55 4.54
N VAL A 97 7.61 14.69 3.59
CA VAL A 97 6.22 14.36 3.30
C VAL A 97 5.68 13.49 4.43
N GLU A 98 4.63 13.96 5.07
CA GLU A 98 3.93 13.17 6.08
C GLU A 98 3.21 11.99 5.42
N VAL A 99 3.45 10.79 5.96
CA VAL A 99 2.82 9.55 5.53
C VAL A 99 2.02 9.02 6.71
N ALA A 100 0.92 8.31 6.44
CA ALA A 100 0.08 7.71 7.47
C ALA A 100 0.90 6.79 8.41
N ASP A 101 0.57 6.84 9.70
CA ASP A 101 1.34 6.16 10.75
C ASP A 101 1.43 4.65 10.55
N TRP A 102 0.36 4.03 10.06
CA TRP A 102 0.37 2.60 9.77
C TRP A 102 1.35 2.21 8.67
N GLU A 103 1.62 3.08 7.68
CA GLU A 103 2.62 2.81 6.65
C GLU A 103 4.03 2.88 7.21
N ARG A 104 4.28 3.83 8.12
CA ARG A 104 5.55 3.92 8.85
C ARG A 104 5.76 2.67 9.70
N PHE A 105 4.71 2.24 10.40
CA PHE A 105 4.73 1.05 11.23
C PHE A 105 5.03 -0.22 10.42
N VAL A 106 4.43 -0.38 9.24
CA VAL A 106 4.79 -1.48 8.32
C VAL A 106 6.26 -1.40 7.87
N GLY A 107 6.79 -0.20 7.65
CA GLY A 107 8.22 0.00 7.36
C GLY A 107 9.13 -0.46 8.50
N ILE A 108 8.74 -0.22 9.75
CA ILE A 108 9.43 -0.72 10.95
C ILE A 108 9.35 -2.24 11.01
N ILE A 109 8.18 -2.84 10.76
CA ILE A 109 8.04 -4.30 10.68
C ILE A 109 8.98 -4.88 9.63
N ALA A 110 9.08 -4.27 8.45
CA ALA A 110 9.99 -4.73 7.40
C ALA A 110 11.46 -4.67 7.83
N ASN A 111 11.89 -3.63 8.56
CA ASN A 111 13.24 -3.58 9.15
C ASN A 111 13.45 -4.71 10.15
N ASN A 112 12.50 -4.88 11.07
CA ASN A 112 12.56 -5.89 12.13
C ASN A 112 12.71 -7.31 11.57
N VAL A 113 12.09 -7.59 10.43
CA VAL A 113 12.17 -8.89 9.73
C VAL A 113 13.55 -9.14 9.11
N LEU A 114 14.21 -8.11 8.62
CA LEU A 114 15.53 -8.20 7.97
C LEU A 114 16.69 -8.14 8.98
N GLU A 115 16.50 -7.48 10.12
CA GLU A 115 17.51 -7.39 11.18
C GLU A 115 17.77 -8.73 11.88
N GLU A 116 16.71 -9.50 12.19
CA GLU A 116 16.85 -10.73 12.97
C GLU A 116 15.87 -11.83 12.53
N GLN A 117 16.40 -13.01 12.19
CA GLN A 117 15.61 -14.18 11.74
C GLN A 117 15.55 -15.26 12.83
N THR A 118 14.97 -14.91 13.99
CA THR A 118 14.73 -15.82 15.11
C THR A 118 13.23 -16.03 15.38
N PRO A 119 12.82 -17.16 15.99
CA PRO A 119 11.44 -17.38 16.41
C PRO A 119 10.93 -16.33 17.41
N GLN A 120 11.84 -15.77 18.24
CA GLN A 120 11.51 -14.69 19.17
C GLN A 120 11.14 -13.41 18.42
N ARG A 121 11.92 -13.04 17.39
CA ARG A 121 11.60 -11.89 16.53
C ARG A 121 10.29 -12.09 15.78
N LEU A 122 10.02 -13.29 15.27
CA LEU A 122 8.76 -13.61 14.62
C LEU A 122 7.55 -13.42 15.56
N LEU A 123 7.68 -13.79 16.84
CA LEU A 123 6.63 -13.57 17.85
C LEU A 123 6.37 -12.07 18.09
N GLN A 124 7.42 -11.25 18.11
CA GLN A 124 7.28 -9.79 18.20
C GLN A 124 6.59 -9.21 16.96
N VAL A 125 7.01 -9.63 15.76
CA VAL A 125 6.38 -9.19 14.50
C VAL A 125 4.90 -9.58 14.45
N ARG A 126 4.55 -10.78 14.94
CA ARG A 126 3.16 -11.20 15.08
C ARG A 126 2.35 -10.22 15.93
N ALA A 127 2.87 -9.76 17.06
CA ALA A 127 2.20 -8.78 17.91
C ALA A 127 1.99 -7.44 17.17
N GLN A 128 2.98 -6.98 16.42
CA GLN A 128 2.87 -5.76 15.58
C GLN A 128 1.81 -5.92 14.49
N VAL A 129 1.76 -7.07 13.81
CA VAL A 129 0.71 -7.33 12.82
C VAL A 129 -0.68 -7.37 13.48
N TYR A 130 -0.80 -7.93 14.69
CA TYR A 130 -2.05 -7.88 15.45
C TYR A 130 -2.51 -6.45 15.74
N GLU A 131 -1.58 -5.56 16.10
CA GLU A 131 -1.89 -4.14 16.33
C GLU A 131 -2.48 -3.49 15.07
N LEU A 132 -1.87 -3.71 13.90
CA LEU A 132 -2.39 -3.23 12.61
C LEU A 132 -3.79 -3.77 12.28
N LEU A 133 -4.02 -5.06 12.53
CA LEU A 133 -5.32 -5.67 12.29
C LEU A 133 -6.38 -5.16 13.28
N SER A 134 -6.00 -4.91 14.53
CA SER A 134 -6.89 -4.33 15.55
C SER A 134 -7.28 -2.89 15.23
N ALA A 135 -6.41 -2.13 14.55
CA ALA A 135 -6.68 -0.80 14.02
C ALA A 135 -7.56 -0.82 12.75
N CYS A 136 -8.16 -1.96 12.39
CA CYS A 136 -9.04 -2.12 11.23
C CYS A 136 -8.38 -1.82 9.88
N ILE A 137 -7.07 -2.01 9.77
CA ILE A 137 -6.37 -1.85 8.50
C ILE A 137 -6.59 -3.12 7.66
N PRO A 138 -7.03 -3.00 6.40
CA PRO A 138 -7.27 -4.15 5.56
C PRO A 138 -6.01 -5.03 5.43
N PRO A 139 -6.12 -6.35 5.64
CA PRO A 139 -4.96 -7.23 5.63
C PRO A 139 -4.29 -7.33 4.25
N GLU A 140 -5.06 -7.21 3.15
CA GLU A 140 -4.53 -7.08 1.79
C GLU A 140 -3.57 -5.88 1.69
N MET A 141 -3.92 -4.76 2.31
CA MET A 141 -3.11 -3.54 2.29
C MET A 141 -1.82 -3.69 3.12
N VAL A 142 -1.91 -4.33 4.28
CA VAL A 142 -0.73 -4.66 5.11
C VAL A 142 0.23 -5.56 4.33
N MET A 143 -0.29 -6.62 3.70
CA MET A 143 0.49 -7.59 2.93
C MET A 143 1.19 -6.94 1.73
N GLN A 144 0.46 -6.17 0.93
CA GLN A 144 1.01 -5.46 -0.23
C GLN A 144 2.06 -4.44 0.20
N ARG A 145 1.79 -3.66 1.25
CA ARG A 145 2.73 -2.65 1.75
C ARG A 145 3.99 -3.28 2.31
N LEU A 146 3.87 -4.33 3.12
CA LEU A 146 4.99 -5.06 3.69
C LEU A 146 5.88 -5.65 2.59
N THR A 147 5.26 -6.28 1.58
CA THR A 147 5.99 -6.83 0.42
C THR A 147 6.76 -5.73 -0.31
N MET A 148 6.11 -4.59 -0.59
CA MET A 148 6.77 -3.47 -1.27
C MET A 148 7.93 -2.86 -0.46
N GLU A 149 7.81 -2.80 0.87
CA GLU A 149 8.92 -2.32 1.73
C GLU A 149 10.07 -3.32 1.82
N LEU A 150 9.78 -4.62 1.84
CA LEU A 150 10.81 -5.67 1.80
C LEU A 150 11.55 -5.65 0.45
N LEU A 151 10.84 -5.56 -0.68
CA LEU A 151 11.45 -5.55 -2.01
C LEU A 151 12.39 -4.36 -2.27
N LYS A 152 12.24 -3.25 -1.54
CA LYS A 152 13.17 -2.11 -1.62
C LYS A 152 14.52 -2.39 -0.96
N LYS A 153 14.56 -3.30 0.01
CA LYS A 153 15.70 -3.56 0.88
C LYS A 153 16.40 -4.88 0.56
N LEU A 154 15.71 -5.78 -0.14
CA LEU A 154 16.24 -7.07 -0.58
C LEU A 154 17.10 -6.93 -1.84
N ASP A 155 18.08 -7.82 -1.96
CA ASP A 155 18.86 -8.01 -3.18
C ASP A 155 17.99 -8.55 -4.33
N ASP A 156 18.34 -8.21 -5.57
CA ASP A 156 17.60 -8.59 -6.78
C ASP A 156 17.45 -10.11 -6.94
N SER A 157 18.39 -10.91 -6.43
CA SER A 157 18.33 -12.38 -6.45
C SER A 157 17.15 -12.95 -5.66
N LEU A 158 16.77 -12.32 -4.54
CA LEU A 158 15.69 -12.78 -3.66
C LEU A 158 14.31 -12.23 -4.03
N LYS A 159 14.24 -11.13 -4.78
CA LYS A 159 12.98 -10.47 -5.13
C LYS A 159 11.96 -11.40 -5.79
N PRO A 160 12.33 -12.28 -6.76
CA PRO A 160 11.38 -13.18 -7.40
C PRO A 160 10.75 -14.18 -6.42
N GLU A 161 11.55 -14.78 -5.53
CA GLU A 161 11.07 -15.76 -4.55
C GLU A 161 10.12 -15.10 -3.54
N VAL A 162 10.50 -13.94 -3.01
CA VAL A 162 9.67 -13.19 -2.05
C VAL A 162 8.37 -12.73 -2.69
N LEU A 163 8.41 -12.26 -3.94
CA LEU A 163 7.22 -11.84 -4.67
C LEU A 163 6.26 -13.01 -4.94
N LEU A 164 6.78 -14.18 -5.31
CA LEU A 164 5.98 -15.39 -5.50
C LEU A 164 5.31 -15.82 -4.18
N CYS A 165 6.07 -15.80 -3.08
CA CYS A 165 5.54 -16.08 -1.75
C CYS A 165 4.44 -15.08 -1.38
N ALA A 166 4.66 -13.79 -1.63
CA ALA A 166 3.67 -12.75 -1.33
C ALA A 166 2.36 -12.99 -2.08
N ALA A 167 2.42 -13.25 -3.39
CA ALA A 167 1.24 -13.54 -4.21
C ALA A 167 0.50 -14.79 -3.73
N PHE A 168 1.24 -15.85 -3.36
CA PHE A 168 0.66 -17.09 -2.86
C PHE A 168 -0.08 -16.90 -1.52
N TYR A 169 0.54 -16.21 -0.56
CA TYR A 169 -0.08 -15.97 0.74
C TYR A 169 -1.20 -14.93 0.68
N GLU A 170 -1.11 -13.92 -0.18
CA GLU A 170 -2.21 -12.97 -0.44
C GLU A 170 -3.44 -13.68 -1.00
N HIS A 171 -3.25 -14.61 -1.95
CA HIS A 171 -4.37 -15.40 -2.47
C HIS A 171 -5.03 -16.24 -1.37
N ARG A 172 -4.24 -16.91 -0.52
CA ARG A 172 -4.76 -17.68 0.61
C ARG A 172 -5.46 -16.82 1.66
N LEU A 173 -4.95 -15.61 1.89
CA LEU A 173 -5.53 -14.64 2.80
C LEU A 173 -6.96 -14.28 2.38
N ASN A 174 -7.21 -14.13 1.09
CA ASN A 174 -8.53 -13.81 0.55
C ASN A 174 -9.53 -14.99 0.62
N LEU A 175 -9.03 -16.22 0.74
CA LEU A 175 -9.86 -17.43 0.91
C LEU A 175 -10.07 -17.79 2.39
N GLY A 176 -9.17 -17.33 3.27
CA GLY A 176 -9.16 -17.65 4.69
C GLY A 176 -10.02 -16.73 5.54
N SER A 177 -10.31 -17.17 6.76
CA SER A 177 -11.07 -16.38 7.75
C SER A 177 -10.19 -15.63 8.75
N LYS A 178 -8.95 -16.09 8.97
CA LYS A 178 -8.01 -15.52 9.94
C LYS A 178 -6.77 -14.94 9.23
N PRO A 179 -6.76 -13.63 8.91
CA PRO A 179 -5.68 -13.02 8.13
C PRO A 179 -4.30 -13.15 8.76
N ILE A 180 -4.23 -13.11 10.09
CA ILE A 180 -2.98 -13.19 10.85
C ILE A 180 -2.16 -14.44 10.51
N PHE A 181 -2.80 -15.60 10.32
CA PHE A 181 -2.08 -16.85 10.02
C PHE A 181 -1.36 -16.78 8.67
N HIS A 182 -1.95 -16.09 7.70
CA HIS A 182 -1.38 -15.95 6.36
C HIS A 182 -0.23 -14.94 6.35
N ILE A 183 -0.37 -13.82 7.08
CA ILE A 183 0.68 -12.82 7.19
C ILE A 183 1.86 -13.37 8.00
N GLU A 184 1.61 -14.05 9.11
CA GLU A 184 2.65 -14.69 9.94
C GLU A 184 3.40 -15.77 9.13
N ALA A 185 2.68 -16.61 8.39
CA ALA A 185 3.29 -17.63 7.53
C ALA A 185 4.14 -17.00 6.40
N PHE A 186 3.68 -15.90 5.81
CA PHE A 186 4.48 -15.14 4.85
C PHE A 186 5.77 -14.62 5.46
N VAL A 187 5.69 -13.94 6.62
CA VAL A 187 6.87 -13.40 7.30
C VAL A 187 7.86 -14.51 7.65
N ALA A 188 7.37 -15.63 8.19
CA ALA A 188 8.22 -16.78 8.52
C ALA A 188 8.93 -17.35 7.28
N LYS A 189 8.23 -17.42 6.13
CA LYS A 189 8.81 -17.89 4.87
C LYS A 189 9.88 -16.94 4.35
N VAL A 190 9.64 -15.63 4.43
CA VAL A 190 10.62 -14.60 4.06
C VAL A 190 11.85 -14.65 4.97
N MET A 191 11.67 -14.74 6.29
CA MET A 191 12.78 -14.89 7.23
C MET A 191 13.64 -16.11 6.94
N ALA A 192 13.01 -17.26 6.63
CA ALA A 192 13.73 -18.48 6.29
C ALA A 192 14.52 -18.35 4.98
N ALA A 193 13.92 -17.77 3.93
CA ALA A 193 14.58 -17.55 2.65
C ALA A 193 15.76 -16.56 2.79
N TYR A 194 15.55 -15.45 3.51
CA TYR A 194 16.58 -14.44 3.74
C TYR A 194 17.76 -14.98 4.56
N LYS A 195 17.47 -15.77 5.61
CA LYS A 195 18.52 -16.40 6.43
C LYS A 195 19.36 -17.39 5.61
N LYS A 196 18.72 -18.19 4.77
CA LYS A 196 19.41 -19.14 3.88
C LYS A 196 20.35 -18.40 2.93
N TRP A 197 19.86 -17.37 2.26
CA TRP A 197 20.66 -16.53 1.37
C TRP A 197 21.80 -15.84 2.10
N SER A 198 21.58 -15.34 3.32
CA SER A 198 22.63 -14.70 4.12
C SER A 198 23.76 -15.66 4.49
N ILE A 199 23.46 -16.96 4.68
CA ILE A 199 24.48 -17.99 4.94
C ILE A 199 25.24 -18.31 3.66
N GLU A 200 24.53 -18.56 2.56
CA GLU A 200 25.14 -18.83 1.24
C GLU A 200 26.04 -17.65 0.78
N PHE A 201 25.62 -16.42 1.06
CA PHE A 201 26.40 -15.22 0.76
C PHE A 201 27.67 -15.14 1.61
N MET A 202 27.61 -15.51 2.89
CA MET A 202 28.78 -15.52 3.76
C MET A 202 29.79 -16.60 3.34
N GLU A 203 29.31 -17.80 3.00
CA GLU A 203 30.14 -18.89 2.47
C GLU A 203 30.88 -18.49 1.19
N MET A 204 30.24 -17.75 0.27
CA MET A 204 30.88 -17.24 -0.95
C MET A 204 31.91 -16.11 -0.72
N MET A 205 31.90 -15.44 0.44
CA MET A 205 32.89 -14.38 0.76
C MET A 205 34.13 -14.91 1.50
N ASP A 206 34.01 -16.09 2.11
CA ASP A 206 35.10 -16.74 2.85
C ASP A 206 35.99 -17.62 1.94
N ASP A 207 35.54 -17.92 0.71
CA ASP A 207 36.29 -18.59 -0.38
C ASP A 207 37.00 -17.60 -1.33
#